data_AF-A0A354NYA8-F1
#
_entry.id   AF-A0A354NYA8-F1
#
_cell.length_a   1.000
_cell.length_b   1.000
_cell.length_c   1.000
_cell.angle_alpha   90.00
_cell.angle_beta   90.00
_cell.angle_gamma   90.00
#
_symmetry.space_group_name_H-M   'P 1'
#
loop_
_entity.id
_entity.type
_entity.pdbx_description
1 polymer ?
#
loop_
_entity_poly.entity_id
_entity_poly.type
_entity_poly.pdbx_seq_one_letter_code
_entity_poly.pdbx_strand_id
1 'polypeptide(L)' 'HVDHGKSTLVQALTGIDPDRLQEEKDRGMTIDLGFAWLRLPGGNEVSIVDVPGHERF' A
#
# COMPACT_ATOMS: atom_id res chain seq x y z
N HIS A 1 11.69 2.63 7.97
CA HIS A 1 12.25 3.54 6.94
C HIS A 1 11.14 3.85 5.95
N VAL A 2 10.88 5.14 5.82
CA VAL A 2 9.89 5.76 4.94
C VAL A 2 10.42 5.74 3.50
N ASP A 3 9.55 5.63 2.49
CA ASP A 3 9.91 5.78 1.06
C ASP A 3 10.80 4.70 0.39
N HIS A 4 10.83 3.47 0.89
CA HIS A 4 11.39 2.33 0.13
C HIS A 4 10.46 1.74 -0.95
N GLY A 5 9.42 2.47 -1.37
CA GLY A 5 8.51 2.03 -2.44
C GLY A 5 7.53 0.91 -2.03
N LYS A 6 7.08 0.88 -0.77
CA LYS A 6 6.06 -0.08 -0.29
C LYS A 6 4.77 0.02 -1.11
N SER A 7 4.18 1.21 -1.23
CA SER A 7 2.97 1.44 -2.02
C SER A 7 3.15 1.03 -3.48
N THR A 8 4.31 1.35 -4.07
CA THR A 8 4.65 0.96 -5.45
C THR A 8 4.70 -0.56 -5.63
N LEU A 9 5.27 -1.29 -4.67
CA LEU A 9 5.30 -2.75 -4.69
C LEU A 9 3.89 -3.34 -4.57
N VAL A 10 3.06 -2.80 -3.67
CA VAL A 10 1.66 -3.24 -3.51
C VAL A 10 0.88 -3.05 -4.80
N GLN A 11 1.00 -1.88 -5.43
CA GLN A 11 0.35 -1.59 -6.70
C GLN A 11 0.84 -2.52 -7.82
N ALA A 12 2.15 -2.79 -7.91
CA ALA A 12 2.69 -3.71 -8.91
C ALA A 12 2.20 -5.16 -8.73
N LEU A 13 1.99 -5.60 -7.48
CA LEU A 13 1.54 -6.95 -7.17
C LEU A 13 0.02 -7.14 -7.30
N THR A 14 -0.75 -6.11 -6.97
CA THR A 14 -2.22 -6.23 -6.84
C THR A 14 -3.00 -5.45 -7.88
N GLY A 15 -2.37 -4.47 -8.54
CA GLY A 15 -3.05 -3.47 -9.37
C GLY A 15 -3.84 -2.43 -8.55
N ILE A 16 -3.81 -2.52 -7.22
CA ILE A 16 -4.53 -1.63 -6.31
C ILE A 16 -3.54 -0.63 -5.73
N ASP A 17 -3.84 0.66 -5.92
CA ASP A 17 -3.12 1.74 -5.27
C ASP A 17 -3.61 1.85 -3.80
N PRO A 18 -2.74 1.56 -2.81
CA PRO A 18 -3.12 1.62 -1.41
C PRO A 18 -3.27 3.06 -0.89
N ASP A 19 -2.61 4.04 -1.52
CA ASP A 19 -2.67 5.46 -1.14
C ASP A 19 -3.91 6.10 -1.78
N ARG A 20 -4.98 6.26 -1.00
CA ARG A 20 -6.30 6.71 -1.50
C ARG A 20 -6.50 8.21 -1.38
N LEU A 21 -5.81 8.85 -0.45
CA LEU A 21 -5.95 10.29 -0.22
C LEU A 21 -5.06 11.07 -1.18
N GLN A 22 -5.58 12.19 -1.69
CA GLN A 22 -4.79 13.08 -2.53
C GLN A 22 -3.55 13.59 -1.77
N GLU A 23 -3.67 13.83 -0.47
CA GLU A 23 -2.56 14.23 0.39
C GLU A 23 -1.45 13.17 0.47
N GLU A 24 -1.79 11.87 0.51
CA GLU A 24 -0.80 10.78 0.52
C GLU A 24 0.03 10.80 -0.76
N LYS A 25 -0.64 11.02 -1.90
CA LYS A 25 0.00 11.10 -3.22
C LYS A 25 0.86 12.35 -3.37
N ASP A 26 0.35 13.50 -2.94
CA ASP A 26 1.05 14.77 -3.03
C ASP A 26 2.30 14.80 -2.14
N ARG A 27 2.26 14.08 -1.00
CA ARG A 27 3.36 14.01 -0.03
C ARG A 27 4.26 12.78 -0.22
N GLY A 28 3.89 11.85 -1.09
CA GLY A 28 4.61 10.60 -1.32
C GLY A 28 4.66 9.69 -0.09
N MET A 29 3.71 9.83 0.85
CA MET A 29 3.72 9.10 2.12
C MET A 29 2.32 8.59 2.48
N THR A 30 2.26 7.34 2.92
CA THR A 30 1.06 6.72 3.48
C THR A 30 0.75 7.36 4.83
N ILE A 31 -0.48 7.87 4.99
CA ILE A 31 -0.96 8.57 6.20
C ILE A 31 -1.91 7.66 6.96
N ASP A 32 -2.74 6.90 6.26
CA ASP A 32 -3.69 5.92 6.82
C ASP A 32 -3.36 4.49 6.36
N LEU A 33 -4.05 3.49 6.91
CA LEU A 33 -3.90 2.10 6.51
C LEU A 33 -4.39 1.88 5.06
N GLY A 34 -3.47 1.45 4.20
CA GLY A 34 -3.77 1.04 2.84
C GLY A 34 -4.19 -0.44 2.77
N PHE A 35 -5.16 -0.76 1.91
CA PHE A 35 -5.64 -2.13 1.74
C PHE A 35 -5.64 -2.53 0.26
N ALA A 36 -5.02 -3.67 0.00
CA ALA A 36 -4.99 -4.33 -1.30
C ALA A 36 -5.19 -5.83 -1.15
N TRP A 37 -5.61 -6.49 -2.22
CA TRP A 37 -5.79 -7.93 -2.24
C TRP A 37 -5.47 -8.47 -3.63
N LEU A 38 -5.08 -9.74 -3.69
CA LEU A 38 -4.87 -10.44 -4.95
C LEU A 38 -5.29 -11.90 -4.82
N ARG A 39 -5.72 -12.46 -5.96
CA ARG A 39 -6.02 -13.88 -6.09
C ARG A 39 -4.83 -14.59 -6.72
N LEU A 40 -4.29 -15.57 -6.01
CA LEU A 40 -3.17 -16.37 -6.52
C LEU A 40 -3.68 -17.40 -7.56
N PRO A 41 -2.81 -17.89 -8.46
CA PRO A 41 -3.18 -18.88 -9.46
C PRO A 41 -3.82 -20.17 -8.91
N GLY A 42 -3.54 -20.52 -7.64
CA GLY A 42 -4.14 -21.64 -6.93
C GLY A 42 -5.54 -21.39 -6.36
N GLY A 43 -6.13 -20.20 -6.57
CA GLY A 43 -7.45 -19.82 -6.06
C GLY A 43 -7.47 -19.23 -4.65
N ASN A 44 -6.32 -19.21 -3.96
CA ASN A 44 -6.17 -18.58 -2.66
C ASN A 44 -6.25 -17.06 -2.77
N GLU A 45 -6.88 -16.42 -1.80
CA GLU A 45 -6.92 -14.97 -1.66
C GLU A 45 -5.88 -14.52 -0.63
N VAL A 46 -5.14 -13.46 -0.97
CA VAL A 46 -4.16 -12.83 -0.10
C VAL A 46 -4.54 -11.37 0.07
N SER A 47 -4.61 -10.92 1.32
CA SER A 47 -4.81 -9.51 1.67
C SER A 47 -3.48 -8.89 2.12
N ILE A 48 -3.22 -7.68 1.64
CA ILE A 48 -2.06 -6.88 1.99
C ILE A 48 -2.57 -5.62 2.70
N VAL A 49 -2.00 -5.35 3.87
CA VAL A 49 -2.23 -4.12 4.62
C VAL A 49 -0.94 -3.31 4.56
N ASP A 50 -0.97 -2.17 3.90
CA ASP A 50 0.14 -1.23 3.86
C ASP A 50 0.03 -0.29 5.07
N VAL A 51 1.12 -0.20 5.83
CA VAL A 51 1.17 0.54 7.09
C VAL A 51 2.08 1.76 6.97
N PRO A 52 1.71 2.90 7.56
CA PRO A 52 2.53 4.10 7.54
C PRO A 52 3.88 3.82 8.21
N GLY A 53 4.97 4.15 7.49
CA GLY A 53 6.34 3.89 7.95
C GLY A 53 6.97 5.02 8.77
N HIS A 54 6.25 6.13 8.99
CA HIS A 54 6.73 7.29 9.74
C HIS A 54 6.50 7.10 11.24
N GLU A 55 7.56 7.23 12.05
CA GLU A 55 7.51 7.21 13.52
C GLU A 55 6.93 8.51 14.14
N ARG A 56 6.02 9.22 13.47
CA ARG A 56 5.41 10.44 14.03
C ARG A 56 3.90 10.45 13.89
N PHE A 57 3.28 9.63 14.75
CA PHE A 57 2.22 10.06 15.66
C PHE A 57 2.61 9.62 17.08
#